data_AF-A0A437N979-F1
#
_entry.id   AF-A0A437N979-F1
#
_cell.length_a   1.000
_cell.length_b   1.000
_cell.length_c   1.000
_cell.angle_alpha   90.00
_cell.angle_beta   90.00
_cell.angle_gamma   90.00
#
_symmetry.space_group_name_H-M   'P 1'
#
loop_
_entity.id
_entity.type
_entity.pdbx_description
1 polymer ?
#
loop_
_entity_poly.entity_id
_entity_poly.type
_entity_poly.pdbx_seq_one_letter_code
_entity_poly.pdbx_strand_id
1 'polypeptide(L)'
;MTTGESEANLRNNQRNALFLLALCQLPSRQTEQRVKVRNISATGLMAEGALRPVTGEPVWLDLRNIGRVEGVVAWVSESRFGVAFAKEIDPALVRQPPTTVDNDAEPRDYYQRGPLSTLKRQDDLRPDRLRMI
;
A
#
# COMPACT_ATOMS: atom_id res chain seq x y z
N MET A 1 41.21 -9.89 7.61
CA MET A 1 40.18 -9.82 8.67
C MET A 1 39.11 -8.83 8.22
N THR A 2 38.07 -9.27 7.49
CA THR A 2 36.93 -8.39 7.13
C THR A 2 35.66 -9.23 6.87
N THR A 3 35.24 -10.01 7.87
CA THR A 3 33.99 -10.79 7.82
C THR A 3 33.18 -10.44 9.06
N GLY A 4 32.54 -9.28 9.06
CA GLY A 4 31.75 -8.80 10.22
C GLY A 4 30.63 -7.84 9.82
N GLU A 5 30.82 -7.06 8.76
CA GLU A 5 29.80 -6.09 8.30
C GLU A 5 28.65 -6.75 7.51
N SER A 6 28.90 -7.89 6.86
CA SER A 6 27.91 -8.57 6.01
C SER A 6 26.74 -9.19 6.78
N GLU A 7 26.98 -9.76 7.97
CA GLU A 7 25.94 -10.43 8.76
C GLU A 7 24.96 -9.45 9.41
N ALA A 8 25.45 -8.29 9.86
CA ALA A 8 24.60 -7.25 10.46
C ALA A 8 23.61 -6.68 9.43
N ASN A 9 24.06 -6.48 8.19
CA ASN A 9 23.22 -5.97 7.10
C ASN A 9 22.10 -6.96 6.72
N LEU A 10 22.43 -8.25 6.61
CA LEU A 10 21.47 -9.34 6.34
C LEU A 10 20.36 -9.42 7.41
N ARG A 11 20.70 -9.23 8.69
CA ARG A 11 19.75 -9.30 9.82
C ARG A 11 18.81 -8.09 9.87
N ASN A 12 19.31 -6.89 9.57
CA ASN A 12 18.49 -5.68 9.52
C ASN A 12 17.50 -5.73 8.35
N ASN A 13 17.92 -6.32 7.22
CA ASN A 13 17.08 -6.47 6.02
C ASN A 13 15.85 -7.37 6.26
N GLN A 14 15.98 -8.42 7.08
CA GLN A 14 14.88 -9.36 7.37
C GLN A 14 13.72 -8.72 8.16
N ARG A 15 13.98 -7.74 9.04
CA ARG A 15 12.94 -7.10 9.85
C ARG A 15 12.18 -6.01 9.11
N ASN A 16 12.82 -5.38 8.14
CA ASN A 16 12.21 -4.28 7.38
C ASN A 16 11.41 -4.75 6.17
N ALA A 17 11.37 -6.07 5.92
CA ALA A 17 10.63 -6.72 4.84
C ALA A 17 9.15 -6.34 4.90
N LEU A 18 8.78 -5.43 4.02
CA LEU A 18 7.45 -4.90 3.84
C LEU A 18 7.04 -5.20 2.42
N PHE A 19 5.95 -5.91 2.22
CA PHE A 19 5.38 -6.14 0.90
C PHE A 19 4.25 -5.15 0.70
N LEU A 20 4.56 -3.98 0.13
CA LEU A 20 3.54 -3.03 -0.31
C LEU A 20 3.56 -2.88 -1.83
N LEU A 21 2.41 -2.57 -2.41
CA LEU A 21 2.32 -2.09 -3.78
C LEU A 21 2.37 -0.57 -3.77
N ALA A 22 3.22 -0.01 -4.63
CA ALA A 22 3.31 1.42 -4.89
C ALA A 22 3.21 1.68 -6.40
N LEU A 23 2.77 2.87 -6.77
CA LEU A 23 2.89 3.33 -8.15
C LEU A 23 4.24 4.04 -8.31
N CYS A 24 4.93 3.73 -9.40
CA CYS A 24 6.18 4.37 -9.78
C CYS A 24 6.01 4.98 -11.17
N GLN A 25 6.34 6.26 -11.31
CA GLN A 25 6.32 6.99 -12.56
C GLN A 25 7.72 7.52 -12.85
N LEU A 26 8.17 7.39 -14.09
CA LEU A 26 9.43 7.96 -14.53
C LEU A 26 9.12 9.27 -15.26
N PRO A 27 9.78 10.39 -14.98
CA PRO A 27 9.58 11.62 -15.77
C PRO A 27 9.84 11.39 -17.26
N SER A 28 10.80 10.52 -17.60
CA SER A 28 11.11 10.10 -18.97
C SER A 28 10.00 9.28 -19.64
N ARG A 29 9.15 8.60 -18.85
CA ARG A 29 8.08 7.71 -19.34
C ARG A 29 6.78 8.10 -18.66
N GLN A 30 5.88 8.75 -19.38
CA GLN A 30 4.58 9.22 -18.89
C GLN A 30 3.59 8.10 -18.49
N THR A 31 4.08 6.90 -18.17
CA THR A 31 3.29 5.74 -17.74
C THR A 31 3.63 5.39 -16.31
N GLU A 32 2.58 5.23 -15.49
CA GLU A 32 2.70 4.74 -14.12
C GLU A 32 2.77 3.22 -14.13
N GLN A 33 3.73 2.66 -13.38
CA GLN A 33 3.91 1.23 -13.23
C GLN A 33 3.79 0.81 -11.78
N ARG A 34 3.05 -0.27 -11.53
CA ARG A 34 2.94 -0.88 -10.21
C ARG A 34 4.22 -1.62 -9.88
N VAL A 35 4.81 -1.28 -8.73
CA VAL A 35 6.02 -1.91 -8.21
C VAL A 35 5.78 -2.46 -6.82
N LYS A 36 6.44 -3.57 -6.50
CA LYS A 36 6.43 -4.17 -5.17
C LYS A 36 7.54 -3.53 -4.36
N VAL A 37 7.21 -2.71 -3.38
CA VAL A 37 8.15 -2.26 -2.36
C VAL A 37 8.47 -3.47 -1.49
N ARG A 38 9.76 -3.69 -1.24
CA ARG A 38 10.30 -4.82 -0.46
C ARG A 38 10.82 -4.36 0.90
N ASN A 39 11.47 -3.19 0.93
CA ASN A 39 11.94 -2.51 2.13
C ASN A 39 11.77 -1.01 1.95
N ILE A 40 11.53 -0.29 3.04
CA ILE A 40 11.47 1.17 3.08
C ILE A 40 12.13 1.70 4.36
N SER A 41 12.93 2.75 4.22
CA SER A 41 13.58 3.51 5.29
C SER A 41 13.25 5.00 5.14
N ALA A 42 13.79 5.86 6.00
CA ALA A 42 13.61 7.30 5.88
C ALA A 42 14.28 7.90 4.62
N THR A 43 15.36 7.26 4.14
CA THR A 43 16.21 7.77 3.06
C THR A 43 16.01 7.06 1.72
N GLY A 44 15.32 5.92 1.70
CA GLY A 44 15.09 5.22 0.45
C GLY A 44 14.22 3.97 0.56
N LEU A 45 14.03 3.32 -0.57
CA LEU A 45 13.33 2.06 -0.68
C LEU A 45 13.98 1.10 -1.66
N MET A 46 13.66 -0.19 -1.51
CA MET A 46 13.90 -1.21 -2.52
C MET A 46 12.58 -1.59 -3.17
N ALA A 47 12.53 -1.54 -4.49
CA ALA A 47 11.38 -1.93 -5.28
C ALA A 47 11.73 -3.04 -6.28
N GLU A 48 10.73 -3.85 -6.61
CA GLU A 48 10.81 -4.92 -7.59
C GLU A 48 9.63 -4.82 -8.57
N GLY A 49 9.90 -4.97 -9.86
CA GLY A 49 8.84 -4.93 -10.86
C GLY A 49 9.30 -5.17 -12.29
N ALA A 50 8.36 -5.02 -13.22
CA ALA A 50 8.63 -5.03 -14.65
C ALA A 50 9.34 -3.75 -15.11
N LEU A 51 9.32 -2.71 -14.28
CA LEU A 51 10.01 -1.46 -14.53
C LEU A 51 11.52 -1.70 -14.65
N ARG A 52 12.14 -1.09 -15.67
CA ARG A 52 13.58 -1.13 -15.95
C ARG A 52 14.12 0.31 -15.97
N PRO A 53 14.35 0.91 -14.80
CA PRO A 53 14.95 2.25 -14.73
C PRO A 53 16.46 2.18 -14.98
N VAL A 54 17.08 3.34 -15.22
CA VAL A 54 18.54 3.49 -15.26
C VAL A 54 19.04 4.10 -13.96
N THR A 55 20.24 3.73 -13.51
CA THR A 55 20.88 4.38 -12.36
C THR A 55 21.05 5.87 -12.60
N GLY A 56 20.71 6.69 -11.60
CA GLY A 56 20.70 8.14 -11.69
C GLY A 56 19.41 8.73 -12.27
N GLU A 57 18.47 7.91 -12.75
CA GLU A 57 17.21 8.42 -13.29
C GLU A 57 16.28 8.92 -12.17
N PRO A 58 15.65 10.10 -12.32
CA PRO A 58 14.65 10.57 -11.38
C PRO A 58 13.37 9.73 -11.47
N VAL A 59 12.70 9.55 -10.35
CA VAL A 59 11.45 8.79 -10.25
C VAL A 59 10.48 9.46 -9.28
N TRP A 60 9.20 9.28 -9.54
CA TRP A 60 8.11 9.65 -8.63
C TRP A 60 7.42 8.39 -8.12
N LEU A 61 7.28 8.29 -6.81
CA LEU A 61 6.70 7.14 -6.13
C LEU A 61 5.45 7.58 -5.38
N ASP A 62 4.31 6.93 -5.64
CA ASP A 62 3.11 7.12 -4.83
C ASP A 62 3.11 6.11 -3.69
N LEU A 63 3.38 6.62 -2.48
CA LEU A 63 3.41 5.85 -1.25
C LEU A 63 2.14 6.10 -0.46
N ARG A 64 1.52 5.02 0.01
CA ARG A 64 0.34 5.08 0.87
C ARG A 64 0.60 5.96 2.11
N ASN A 65 -0.39 6.77 2.48
CA ASN A 65 -0.38 7.69 3.63
C ASN A 65 0.66 8.84 3.57
N ILE A 66 1.55 8.86 2.57
CA ILE A 66 2.51 9.95 2.34
C ILE A 66 2.17 10.72 1.07
N GLY A 67 1.71 10.03 0.03
CA GLY A 67 1.46 10.57 -1.30
C GLY A 67 2.69 10.46 -2.20
N ARG A 68 2.79 11.39 -3.16
CA ARG A 68 3.87 11.41 -4.15
C ARG A 68 5.20 11.85 -3.51
N VAL A 69 6.21 11.01 -3.65
CA VAL A 69 7.58 11.23 -3.19
C VAL A 69 8.53 11.20 -4.38
N GLU A 70 9.43 12.18 -4.43
CA GLU A 70 10.48 12.24 -5.44
C GLU A 70 11.72 11.50 -4.98
N GLY A 71 12.38 10.81 -5.90
CA GLY A 71 13.61 10.11 -5.64
C GLY A 71 14.46 9.92 -6.88
N VAL A 72 15.64 9.34 -6.68
CA VAL A 72 16.60 9.01 -7.73
C VAL A 72 17.00 7.55 -7.59
N VAL A 73 17.09 6.85 -8.71
CA VAL A 73 17.49 5.44 -8.75
C VAL A 73 18.96 5.33 -8.36
N ALA A 74 19.23 4.79 -7.18
CA ALA A 74 20.58 4.68 -6.63
C ALA A 74 21.35 3.48 -7.20
N TRP A 75 20.65 2.38 -7.50
CA TRP A 75 21.22 1.16 -8.07
C TRP A 75 20.13 0.31 -8.74
N VAL A 76 20.53 -0.52 -9.70
CA VAL A 76 19.62 -1.45 -10.40
C VAL A 76 20.29 -2.83 -10.46
N SER A 77 19.53 -3.88 -10.16
CA SER A 77 19.98 -5.28 -10.19
C SER A 77 18.84 -6.17 -10.69
N GLU A 78 18.97 -6.66 -11.93
CA GLU A 78 18.00 -7.56 -12.58
C GLU A 78 16.55 -7.03 -12.55
N SER A 79 15.71 -7.56 -11.65
CA SER A 79 14.31 -7.17 -11.45
C SER A 79 14.09 -6.20 -10.29
N ARG A 80 15.17 -5.81 -9.59
CA ARG A 80 15.16 -4.98 -8.39
C ARG A 80 15.91 -3.68 -8.64
N PHE A 81 15.49 -2.64 -7.94
CA PHE A 81 16.18 -1.36 -7.95
C PHE A 81 16.00 -0.67 -6.60
N GLY A 82 17.00 0.11 -6.22
CA GLY A 82 16.97 0.98 -5.06
C GLY A 82 16.68 2.40 -5.48
N VAL A 83 15.81 3.07 -4.73
CA VAL A 83 15.54 4.50 -4.89
C VAL A 83 15.96 5.21 -3.63
N ALA A 84 16.77 6.25 -3.78
CA ALA A 84 17.06 7.22 -2.72
C ALA A 84 16.05 8.35 -2.81
N PHE A 85 15.40 8.71 -1.71
CA PHE A 85 14.45 9.81 -1.70
C PHE A 85 15.17 11.16 -1.76
N ALA A 86 14.59 12.11 -2.47
CA ALA A 86 15.09 13.49 -2.50
C ALA A 86 14.88 14.20 -1.15
N LYS A 87 13.80 13.84 -0.45
CA LYS A 87 13.47 14.30 0.89
C LYS A 87 13.22 13.10 1.80
N GLU A 88 13.70 13.18 3.04
CA GLU A 88 13.44 12.14 4.03
C GLU A 88 11.94 12.00 4.31
N ILE A 89 11.50 10.76 4.49
CA ILE A 89 10.12 10.41 4.82
C ILE A 89 10.04 9.71 6.17
N ASP A 90 8.85 9.66 6.77
CA ASP A 90 8.60 8.79 7.92
C ASP A 90 8.13 7.40 7.45
N PRO A 91 8.96 6.35 7.57
CA PRO A 91 8.59 5.01 7.14
C PRO A 91 7.46 4.39 7.99
N ALA A 92 7.16 4.92 9.18
CA ALA A 92 6.06 4.45 10.01
C ALA A 92 4.70 4.76 9.37
N LEU A 93 4.57 5.91 8.69
CA LEU A 93 3.33 6.31 8.03
C LEU A 93 2.95 5.37 6.89
N VAL A 94 3.93 4.88 6.12
CA VAL A 94 3.70 3.90 5.05
C VAL A 94 3.19 2.55 5.59
N ARG A 95 3.59 2.20 6.82
CA ARG A 95 3.22 0.95 7.50
C ARG A 95 1.83 1.00 8.13
N GLN A 96 1.30 2.20 8.37
CA GLN A 96 0.00 2.33 9.00
C GLN A 96 -1.12 1.81 8.08
N PRO A 97 -2.20 1.23 8.66
CA PRO A 97 -3.44 1.08 7.92
C PRO A 97 -3.85 2.45 7.35
N PRO A 98 -4.62 2.50 6.24
CA PRO A 98 -5.01 3.78 5.70
C PRO A 98 -5.84 4.46 6.80
N THR A 99 -5.38 5.58 7.32
CA THR A 99 -6.23 6.36 8.22
C THR A 99 -7.36 6.85 7.34
N THR A 100 -8.56 6.33 7.58
CA THR A 100 -9.79 6.92 7.05
C THR A 100 -9.92 8.29 7.71
N VAL A 101 -9.19 9.29 7.19
CA VAL A 101 -9.51 10.67 7.47
C VAL A 101 -10.72 10.98 6.60
N ASP A 102 -11.87 10.78 7.21
CA ASP A 102 -13.15 11.33 6.80
C ASP A 102 -12.95 12.75 6.25
N ASN A 103 -13.14 12.92 4.95
CA ASN A 103 -13.60 14.19 4.41
C ASN A 103 -15.03 13.94 3.95
N ASP A 104 -15.97 14.51 4.70
CA ASP A 104 -17.43 14.52 4.55
C ASP A 104 -17.97 14.08 3.17
N ALA A 105 -18.15 12.76 2.99
CA ALA A 105 -19.02 12.21 1.95
C ALA A 105 -19.42 10.76 2.31
N GLU A 106 -20.45 10.66 3.17
CA GLU A 106 -21.28 9.47 3.45
C GLU A 106 -20.56 8.21 4.01
N PRO A 107 -20.98 7.69 5.18
CA PRO A 107 -20.41 6.46 5.73
C PRO A 107 -20.82 5.27 4.85
N ARG A 108 -19.89 4.78 4.03
CA ARG A 108 -20.09 3.50 3.33
C ARG A 108 -19.86 2.36 4.31
N ASP A 109 -20.96 1.82 4.82
CA ASP A 109 -21.07 0.58 5.58
C ASP A 109 -20.35 -0.60 4.89
N TYR A 110 -19.06 -0.78 5.19
CA TYR A 110 -18.25 -1.92 4.73
C TYR A 110 -17.98 -2.97 5.83
N TYR A 111 -18.90 -3.10 6.79
CA TYR A 111 -18.92 -4.23 7.73
C TYR A 111 -20.30 -4.91 7.78
N GLN A 112 -20.78 -5.44 6.65
CA GLN A 112 -21.83 -6.45 6.70
C GLN A 112 -21.69 -7.50 5.60
N ARG A 113 -20.65 -8.32 5.72
CA ARG A 113 -20.69 -9.69 5.20
C ARG A 113 -20.61 -10.67 6.36
N GLY A 114 -21.68 -10.71 7.14
CA GLY A 114 -22.05 -11.90 7.91
C GLY A 114 -22.60 -12.97 6.95
N PRO A 115 -22.49 -14.26 7.30
CA PRO A 115 -22.78 -15.35 6.38
C PRO A 115 -24.27 -15.44 6.03
N LEU A 116 -24.56 -16.00 4.84
CA LEU A 116 -25.91 -16.33 4.38
C LEU A 116 -26.68 -17.11 5.45
N SER A 117 -27.70 -16.51 6.03
CA SER A 117 -28.72 -17.21 6.82
C SER A 117 -30.11 -16.75 6.39
N THR A 118 -30.73 -17.61 5.59
CA THR A 118 -32.16 -17.93 5.52
C THR A 118 -33.15 -16.77 5.70
N LEU A 119 -33.65 -16.24 4.59
CA LEU A 119 -34.93 -15.52 4.57
C LEU A 119 -36.05 -16.47 5.00
N LYS A 120 -36.38 -16.50 6.30
CA LYS A 120 -37.72 -16.90 6.74
C LYS A 120 -38.65 -15.73 6.44
N ARG A 121 -39.33 -15.85 5.30
CA ARG A 121 -40.33 -14.90 4.81
C ARG A 121 -41.61 -14.99 5.65
N GLN A 122 -42.04 -13.83 6.13
CA GLN A 122 -43.41 -13.38 6.48
C GLN A 122 -44.28 -14.27 7.37
N ASP A 123 -44.46 -13.83 8.60
CA ASP A 123 -45.74 -13.96 9.31
C ASP A 123 -46.25 -12.54 9.54
N ASP A 124 -47.33 -12.16 8.86
CA ASP A 124 -48.36 -11.23 9.34
C ASP A 124 -49.49 -11.15 8.30
N LEU A 125 -50.19 -12.28 8.16
CA LEU A 125 -51.58 -12.29 7.72
C LEU A 125 -52.44 -11.97 8.95
N ARG A 126 -53.00 -10.76 9.01
CA ARG A 126 -54.11 -10.43 9.91
C ARG A 126 -55.29 -9.93 9.06
N PRO A 127 -56.19 -10.84 8.64
CA PRO A 127 -57.46 -10.44 8.09
C PRO A 127 -58.42 -10.04 9.21
N ASP A 128 -58.83 -8.78 9.13
CA ASP A 128 -60.00 -8.13 9.70
C ASP A 128 -61.21 -9.09 9.87
N ARG A 129 -61.69 -9.25 11.11
CA ARG A 129 -63.07 -9.65 11.45
C ARG A 129 -63.29 -9.66 12.96
N LEU A 130 -64.06 -8.71 13.49
CA LEU A 130 -65.32 -9.00 14.18
C LEU A 130 -66.12 -7.71 14.38
N ARG A 131 -67.22 -7.59 13.63
CA ARG A 131 -68.28 -6.61 13.83
C ARG A 131 -69.23 -7.19 14.88
N MET A 132 -69.32 -6.57 16.05
CA MET A 132 -70.37 -6.86 17.03
C MET A 132 -71.50 -5.83 16.85
N ILE A 133 -72.69 -6.31 16.52
CA ILE A 133 -73.99 -5.73 16.89
C ILE A 133 -74.91 -6.93 17.15
#